data_AF-A0A968IQA9-F1
#
_entry.id   AF-A0A968IQA9-F1
#
_cell.length_a   1.000
_cell.length_b   1.000
_cell.length_c   1.000
_cell.angle_alpha   90.00
_cell.angle_beta   90.00
_cell.angle_gamma   90.00
#
_symmetry.space_group_name_H-M   'P 1'
#
loop_
_entity.id
_entity.type
_entity.pdbx_description
1 polymer ?
#
loop_
_entity_poly.entity_id
_entity_poly.type
_entity_poly.pdbx_seq_one_letter_code
_entity_poly.pdbx_strand_id
1 'polypeptide(L)'
;MDAPEPLQATIIETLDAEHLESVLVHEQGHTYYHDTFWFFWLGGLRRLTCWLPQTEALWQELLILRELRADRWAAQTVDPLLLAEALLWVVSAPQIQPEGLCASFSSAVVKNRLNERIDALLKPSEEGSSEGTRSWLWLLWVSLPLLAVPFHT
;
A
#
# COMPACT_ATOMS: atom_id res chain seq x y z
N MET A 1 35.71 13.02 -3.52
CA MET A 1 34.31 13.38 -3.87
C MET A 1 33.64 12.05 -4.11
N ASP A 2 33.24 11.39 -3.02
CA ASP A 2 32.71 10.03 -3.08
C ASP A 2 31.32 10.05 -3.71
N ALA A 3 31.10 9.12 -4.63
CA ALA A 3 29.79 8.89 -5.22
C ALA A 3 28.81 8.50 -4.10
N PRO A 4 27.54 8.94 -4.16
CA PRO A 4 26.56 8.47 -3.20
C PRO A 4 26.39 6.95 -3.36
N GLU A 5 26.77 6.21 -2.33
CA GLU A 5 26.42 4.81 -2.11
C GLU A 5 24.91 4.60 -2.37
N PRO A 6 24.50 3.53 -3.05
CA PRO A 6 23.08 3.27 -3.29
C PRO A 6 22.37 3.05 -1.95
N LEU A 7 21.40 3.92 -1.63
CA LEU A 7 20.66 3.96 -0.35
C LEU A 7 20.05 2.62 0.11
N GLN A 8 19.87 1.67 -0.82
CA GLN A 8 19.47 0.30 -0.51
C GLN A 8 20.49 -0.38 0.43
N ALA A 9 21.78 -0.13 0.25
CA ALA A 9 22.84 -0.66 1.11
C ALA A 9 22.75 -0.07 2.53
N THR A 10 22.45 1.22 2.67
CA THR A 10 22.39 1.89 3.98
C THR A 10 21.21 1.41 4.84
N ILE A 11 20.05 1.11 4.24
CA ILE A 11 18.90 0.52 4.96
C ILE A 11 19.23 -0.91 5.42
N ILE A 12 19.89 -1.70 4.57
CA ILE A 12 20.32 -3.06 4.89
C ILE A 12 21.39 -3.09 5.99
N GLU A 13 22.24 -2.05 6.08
CA GLU A 13 23.29 -1.94 7.10
C GLU A 13 22.78 -1.41 8.46
N THR A 14 21.58 -0.81 8.52
CA THR A 14 21.04 -0.21 9.76
C THR A 14 19.86 -0.95 10.37
N LEU A 15 19.14 -1.79 9.61
CA LEU A 15 18.15 -2.69 10.19
C LEU A 15 18.84 -3.93 10.76
N ASP A 16 18.48 -4.30 11.99
CA ASP A 16 18.82 -5.61 12.52
C ASP A 16 18.21 -6.70 11.62
N ALA A 17 18.81 -7.88 11.61
CA ALA A 17 18.43 -8.96 10.71
C ALA A 17 16.94 -9.32 10.85
N GLU A 18 16.40 -9.25 12.06
CA GLU A 18 14.99 -9.52 12.34
C GLU A 18 14.06 -8.44 11.75
N HIS A 19 14.40 -7.15 11.90
CA HIS A 19 13.60 -6.07 11.28
C HIS A 19 13.65 -6.16 9.76
N LEU A 20 14.81 -6.46 9.16
CA LEU A 20 14.93 -6.62 7.71
C LEU A 20 14.07 -7.79 7.22
N GLU A 21 14.09 -8.92 7.92
CA GLU A 21 13.24 -10.07 7.62
C GLU A 21 11.75 -9.69 7.65
N SER A 22 11.31 -8.94 8.67
CA SER A 22 9.92 -8.48 8.75
C SER A 22 9.48 -7.64 7.55
N VAL A 23 10.35 -6.76 7.06
CA VAL A 23 10.09 -5.96 5.86
C VAL A 23 10.05 -6.83 4.62
N LEU A 24 10.94 -7.82 4.50
CA LEU A 24 10.93 -8.75 3.37
C LEU A 24 9.66 -9.60 3.33
N VAL A 25 9.15 -10.03 4.49
CA VAL A 25 7.85 -10.72 4.56
C VAL A 25 6.72 -9.78 4.16
N HIS A 26 6.74 -8.51 4.57
CA HIS A 26 5.77 -7.52 4.08
C HIS A 26 5.78 -7.39 2.54
N GLU A 27 6.96 -7.29 1.91
CA GLU A 27 7.10 -7.22 0.45
C GLU A 27 6.65 -8.52 -0.27
N GLN A 28 6.84 -9.68 0.36
CA GLN A 28 6.29 -10.93 -0.14
C GLN A 28 4.76 -10.91 -0.16
N GLY A 29 4.12 -10.22 0.79
CA GLY A 29 2.68 -10.01 0.80
C GLY A 29 2.19 -9.26 -0.44
N HIS A 30 2.89 -8.19 -0.85
CA HIS A 30 2.59 -7.49 -2.10
C HIS A 30 2.76 -8.37 -3.34
N THR A 31 3.77 -9.23 -3.33
CA THR A 31 4.00 -10.22 -4.39
C THR A 31 2.86 -11.24 -4.45
N TYR A 32 2.44 -11.77 -3.29
CA TYR A 32 1.35 -12.74 -3.16
C TYR A 32 0.02 -12.19 -3.69
N TYR A 33 -0.31 -10.93 -3.40
CA TYR A 33 -1.53 -10.29 -3.88
C TYR A 33 -1.41 -9.63 -5.27
N HIS A 34 -0.24 -9.74 -5.91
CA HIS A 34 0.06 -9.14 -7.22
C HIS A 34 -0.22 -7.62 -7.26
N ASP A 35 0.13 -6.91 -6.19
CA ASP A 35 -0.26 -5.53 -6.00
C ASP A 35 0.27 -4.60 -7.09
N THR A 36 1.52 -4.80 -7.53
CA THR A 36 2.10 -4.03 -8.64
C THR A 36 1.27 -4.16 -9.93
N PHE A 37 0.78 -5.36 -10.24
CA PHE A 37 -0.01 -5.60 -11.44
C PHE A 37 -1.36 -4.87 -11.35
N TRP A 38 -2.11 -5.05 -10.26
CA TRP A 38 -3.42 -4.42 -10.12
C TRP A 38 -3.34 -2.90 -10.00
N PHE A 39 -2.42 -2.38 -9.18
CA PHE A 39 -2.29 -0.93 -8.99
C PHE A 39 -1.75 -0.21 -10.22
N PHE A 40 -1.01 -0.90 -11.10
CA PHE A 40 -0.67 -0.35 -12.41
C PHE A 40 -1.94 -0.08 -13.24
N TRP A 41 -2.83 -1.06 -13.38
CA TRP A 41 -4.07 -0.90 -14.14
C TRP A 41 -5.04 0.08 -13.48
N LEU A 42 -5.20 0.01 -12.15
CA LEU A 42 -6.05 0.95 -11.41
C LEU A 42 -5.51 2.38 -11.46
N GLY A 43 -4.19 2.56 -11.48
CA GLY A 43 -3.56 3.86 -11.71
C GLY A 43 -3.88 4.42 -13.10
N GLY A 44 -3.95 3.55 -14.12
CA GLY A 44 -4.46 3.89 -15.45
C GLY A 44 -5.93 4.32 -15.42
N LEU A 45 -6.78 3.56 -14.75
CA LEU A 45 -8.20 3.88 -14.58
C LEU A 45 -8.41 5.24 -13.90
N ARG A 46 -7.67 5.51 -12.80
CA ARG A 46 -7.70 6.80 -12.11
C ARG A 46 -7.40 7.98 -13.04
N ARG A 47 -6.48 7.82 -13.99
CA ARG A 47 -6.17 8.86 -14.99
C ARG A 47 -7.33 9.08 -15.97
N LEU A 48 -8.02 8.01 -16.36
CA LEU A 48 -9.19 8.09 -17.24
C LEU A 48 -10.42 8.68 -16.53
N THR A 49 -10.52 8.49 -15.22
CA THR A 49 -11.62 9.01 -14.38
C THR A 49 -11.23 10.28 -13.60
N CYS A 50 -10.21 11.02 -14.04
CA CYS A 50 -9.70 12.19 -13.29
C CYS A 50 -10.72 13.32 -13.11
N TRP A 51 -11.78 13.33 -13.93
CA TRP A 51 -12.88 14.28 -13.87
C TRP A 51 -13.94 13.91 -12.82
N LEU A 52 -13.92 12.68 -12.30
CA LEU A 52 -14.86 12.25 -11.27
C LEU A 52 -14.43 12.81 -9.90
N PRO A 53 -15.33 13.46 -9.15
CA PRO A 53 -14.99 14.00 -7.84
C PRO A 53 -14.56 12.89 -6.89
N GLN A 54 -13.69 13.24 -5.94
CA GLN A 54 -13.17 12.39 -4.87
C GLN A 54 -12.35 11.18 -5.31
N THR A 55 -12.02 11.07 -6.60
CA THR A 55 -11.10 10.05 -7.13
C THR A 55 -9.77 10.02 -6.38
N GLU A 56 -9.22 11.18 -6.00
CA GLU A 56 -7.98 11.25 -5.23
C GLU A 56 -8.13 10.66 -3.84
N ALA A 57 -9.19 11.06 -3.12
CA ALA A 57 -9.44 10.57 -1.77
C ALA A 57 -9.62 9.04 -1.77
N LEU A 58 -10.42 8.51 -2.70
CA LEU A 58 -10.62 7.07 -2.88
C LEU A 58 -9.31 6.35 -3.25
N TRP A 59 -8.47 6.97 -4.08
CA TRP A 59 -7.16 6.41 -4.40
C TRP A 59 -6.27 6.28 -3.17
N GLN A 60 -6.28 7.29 -2.28
CA GLN A 60 -5.52 7.22 -1.04
C GLN A 60 -6.06 6.16 -0.08
N GLU A 61 -7.38 6.02 0.04
CA GLU A 61 -8.02 4.92 0.80
C GLU A 61 -7.63 3.55 0.24
N LEU A 62 -7.59 3.42 -1.09
CA LEU A 62 -7.19 2.17 -1.73
C LEU A 62 -5.71 1.82 -1.47
N LEU A 63 -4.82 2.83 -1.48
CA LEU A 63 -3.42 2.64 -1.12
C LEU A 63 -3.25 2.21 0.34
N ILE A 64 -3.96 2.81 1.31
CA ILE A 64 -3.84 2.37 2.70
C ILE A 64 -4.39 0.95 2.90
N LEU A 65 -5.50 0.59 2.24
CA LEU A 65 -6.02 -0.79 2.29
C LEU A 65 -5.03 -1.81 1.72
N ARG A 66 -4.24 -1.42 0.71
CA ARG A 66 -3.15 -2.25 0.16
C ARG A 66 -2.10 -2.54 1.22
N GLU A 67 -1.58 -1.49 1.87
CA GLU A 67 -0.57 -1.61 2.91
C GLU A 67 -1.09 -2.42 4.10
N LEU A 68 -2.32 -2.14 4.58
CA LEU A 68 -2.95 -2.88 5.68
C LEU A 68 -3.13 -4.36 5.38
N ARG A 69 -3.38 -4.73 4.12
CA ARG A 69 -3.49 -6.12 3.72
C ARG A 69 -2.11 -6.80 3.70
N ALA A 70 -1.06 -6.13 3.22
CA ALA A 70 0.29 -6.66 3.26
C ALA A 70 0.81 -6.79 4.71
N ASP A 71 0.50 -5.82 5.58
CA ASP A 71 0.79 -5.87 7.02
C ASP A 71 0.14 -7.08 7.69
N ARG A 72 -1.16 -7.32 7.44
CA ARG A 72 -1.87 -8.51 7.93
C ARG A 72 -1.32 -9.81 7.36
N TRP A 73 -0.82 -9.80 6.14
CA TRP A 73 -0.20 -10.98 5.55
C TRP A 73 1.10 -11.32 6.27
N ALA A 74 1.96 -10.32 6.51
CA ALA A 74 3.22 -10.52 7.21
C ALA A 74 3.04 -10.90 8.68
N ALA A 75 2.07 -10.29 9.36
CA ALA A 75 1.70 -10.60 10.75
C ALA A 75 1.24 -12.06 10.99
N GLN A 76 0.97 -12.83 9.93
CA GLN A 76 0.69 -14.27 10.05
C GLN A 76 1.96 -15.10 10.32
N THR A 77 3.14 -14.57 9.97
CA THR A 77 4.41 -15.30 10.04
C THR A 77 5.44 -14.61 10.93
N VAL A 78 5.36 -13.29 11.08
CA VAL A 78 6.28 -12.47 11.89
C VAL A 78 5.53 -11.82 13.04
N ASP A 79 6.22 -11.57 14.16
CA ASP A 79 5.65 -10.83 15.30
C ASP A 79 5.12 -9.45 14.84
N PRO A 80 3.81 -9.15 15.02
CA PRO A 80 3.22 -7.87 14.65
C PRO A 80 3.89 -6.67 15.31
N LEU A 81 4.44 -6.81 16.53
CA LEU A 81 5.14 -5.74 17.21
C LEU A 81 6.47 -5.41 16.51
N LEU A 82 7.23 -6.44 16.15
CA LEU A 82 8.49 -6.31 15.43
C LEU A 82 8.28 -5.67 14.05
N LEU A 83 7.21 -6.07 13.35
CA LEU A 83 6.83 -5.45 12.08
C LEU A 83 6.46 -3.97 12.25
N ALA A 84 5.72 -3.60 13.31
CA ALA A 84 5.37 -2.21 13.60
C ALA A 84 6.62 -1.35 13.88
N GLU A 85 7.59 -1.89 14.60
CA GLU A 85 8.89 -1.23 14.82
C GLU A 85 9.65 -1.03 13.51
N ALA A 86 9.73 -2.06 12.67
CA ALA A 86 10.39 -1.99 11.38
C ALA A 86 9.76 -0.91 10.48
N LEU A 87 8.42 -0.82 10.45
CA LEU A 87 7.70 0.23 9.72
C LEU A 87 8.05 1.64 10.21
N LEU A 88 8.15 1.83 11.54
CA LEU A 88 8.52 3.11 12.12
C LEU A 88 9.95 3.52 11.72
N TRP A 89 10.88 2.56 11.70
CA TRP A 89 12.25 2.79 11.22
C TRP A 89 12.30 3.18 9.76
N VAL A 90 11.64 2.43 8.86
CA VAL A 90 11.65 2.68 7.41
C VAL A 90 11.07 4.07 7.08
N VAL A 91 10.01 4.47 7.78
CA VAL A 91 9.36 5.79 7.59
C VAL A 91 10.24 6.94 8.12
N SER A 92 10.95 6.69 9.22
CA SER A 92 11.82 7.67 9.86
C SER A 92 13.15 7.89 9.13
N ALA A 93 13.57 6.94 8.29
CA ALA A 93 14.75 7.08 7.44
C ALA A 93 14.62 8.25 6.45
N PRO A 94 15.70 9.03 6.19
CA PRO A 94 15.69 10.08 5.18
C PRO A 94 15.41 9.50 3.78
N GLN A 95 14.27 9.87 3.18
CA GLN A 95 13.89 9.41 1.85
C GLN A 95 14.39 10.43 0.81
N ILE A 96 15.37 10.04 -0.03
CA ILE A 96 15.73 10.82 -1.23
C ILE A 96 14.65 10.51 -2.27
N GLN A 97 13.81 11.49 -2.59
CA GLN A 97 12.79 11.34 -3.62
C GLN A 97 13.46 11.41 -5.00
N PRO A 98 13.36 10.37 -5.85
CA PRO A 98 13.83 10.47 -7.23
C PRO A 98 12.87 11.35 -8.04
N GLU A 99 13.42 12.45 -8.58
CA GLU A 99 12.79 13.37 -9.52
C GLU A 99 12.60 12.67 -10.88
N GLY A 100 11.54 11.85 -11.03
CA GLY A 100 11.30 11.18 -12.31
C GLY A 100 10.05 10.33 -12.35
N LEU A 101 9.58 10.05 -13.57
CA LEU A 101 8.41 9.25 -14.00
C LEU A 101 8.39 7.78 -13.49
N CYS A 102 8.92 7.51 -12.31
CA CYS A 102 8.74 6.25 -11.63
C CYS A 102 7.40 6.30 -10.89
N ALA A 103 6.64 5.22 -10.96
CA ALA A 103 5.37 5.04 -10.24
C ALA A 103 5.62 4.93 -8.73
N SER A 104 6.16 5.99 -8.11
CA SER A 104 6.42 6.08 -6.67
C SER A 104 5.09 6.29 -5.94
N PHE A 105 4.27 5.24 -5.96
CA PHE A 105 3.03 5.12 -5.21
C PHE A 105 3.34 4.80 -3.75
N SER A 106 3.92 5.72 -2.96
CA SER A 106 3.98 5.45 -1.52
C SER A 106 4.34 6.63 -0.60
N SER A 107 5.37 7.44 -0.91
CA SER A 107 6.13 8.00 0.22
C SER A 107 5.39 9.02 1.11
N ALA A 108 4.68 10.01 0.58
CA ALA A 108 4.11 11.07 1.43
C ALA A 108 2.85 10.64 2.20
N VAL A 109 2.02 9.77 1.61
CA VAL A 109 0.73 9.38 2.22
C VAL A 109 0.89 8.20 3.17
N VAL A 110 1.82 7.27 2.90
CA VAL A 110 2.15 6.20 3.83
C VAL A 110 2.68 6.75 5.16
N LYS A 111 3.43 7.87 5.14
CA LYS A 111 3.83 8.56 6.37
C LYS A 111 2.65 9.11 7.17
N ASN A 112 1.65 9.68 6.50
CA ASN A 112 0.50 10.29 7.17
C ASN A 112 -0.48 9.26 7.77
N ARG A 113 -0.39 8.00 7.34
CA ARG A 113 -1.24 6.90 7.83
C ARG A 113 -0.47 5.77 8.50
N LEU A 114 0.77 6.03 8.94
CA LEU A 114 1.57 5.08 9.70
C LEU A 114 0.85 4.63 10.98
N ASN A 115 0.24 5.58 11.70
CA ASN A 115 -0.52 5.28 12.92
C ASN A 115 -1.65 4.27 12.64
N GLU A 116 -2.36 4.41 11.52
CA GLU A 116 -3.44 3.50 11.13
C GLU A 116 -2.93 2.06 10.93
N ARG A 117 -1.74 1.91 10.35
CA ARG A 117 -1.07 0.61 10.15
C ARG A 117 -0.62 -0.01 11.47
N ILE A 118 0.05 0.77 12.32
CA ILE A 118 0.50 0.31 13.64
C ILE A 118 -0.70 -0.11 14.49
N ASP A 119 -1.74 0.73 14.55
CA ASP A 119 -2.97 0.41 15.29
C ASP A 119 -3.65 -0.86 14.77
N ALA A 120 -3.59 -1.13 13.46
CA ALA A 120 -4.15 -2.35 12.88
C ALA A 120 -3.32 -3.61 13.21
N LEU A 121 -1.99 -3.49 13.26
CA LEU A 121 -1.08 -4.59 13.64
C LEU A 121 -1.22 -4.98 15.11
N LEU A 122 -1.42 -4.00 16.00
CA LEU A 122 -1.50 -4.23 17.43
C LEU A 122 -2.89 -4.68 17.91
N LYS A 123 -3.91 -4.62 17.03
CA LYS A 123 -5.24 -5.14 17.35
C LYS A 123 -5.25 -6.68 17.25
N PRO A 124 -5.87 -7.38 18.20
CA PRO A 124 -6.05 -8.83 18.08
C PRO A 124 -6.85 -9.13 16.80
N SER A 125 -6.31 -10.04 15.99
CA SER A 125 -6.90 -10.43 14.70
C SER A 125 -8.24 -11.11 14.94
N GLU A 126 -9.35 -10.47 14.55
CA GLU A 126 -10.63 -11.15 14.46
C GLU A 126 -10.63 -12.01 13.18
N GLU A 127 -10.77 -13.32 13.34
CA GLU A 127 -10.80 -14.28 12.24
C GLU A 127 -11.91 -13.94 11.23
N GLY A 128 -11.56 -13.99 9.95
CA GLY A 128 -12.21 -13.25 8.89
C GLY A 128 -13.66 -13.63 8.57
N SER A 129 -14.48 -12.60 8.36
CA SER A 129 -15.73 -12.73 7.61
C SER A 129 -15.43 -12.86 6.11
N SER A 130 -15.52 -14.08 5.62
CA SER A 130 -15.48 -14.40 4.18
C SER A 130 -16.77 -13.92 3.49
N GLU A 131 -16.85 -12.66 3.11
CA GLU A 131 -17.87 -12.16 2.17
C GLU A 131 -17.38 -12.24 0.72
N GLY A 132 -17.07 -13.46 0.26
CA GLY A 132 -16.54 -13.71 -1.08
C GLY A 132 -17.62 -14.04 -2.11
N THR A 133 -17.54 -13.37 -3.27
CA THR A 133 -18.24 -13.59 -4.57
C THR A 133 -19.56 -12.84 -4.85
N ARG A 134 -20.49 -12.68 -3.89
CA ARG A 134 -21.79 -12.03 -4.17
C ARG A 134 -21.67 -10.53 -4.50
N SER A 135 -20.63 -9.87 -4.00
CA SER A 135 -20.42 -8.43 -4.14
C SER A 135 -19.94 -7.98 -5.53
N TRP A 136 -19.28 -8.87 -6.29
CA TRP A 136 -18.71 -8.53 -7.61
C TRP A 136 -19.78 -8.18 -8.66
N LEU A 137 -20.90 -8.91 -8.66
CA LEU A 137 -22.03 -8.62 -9.55
C LEU A 137 -22.66 -7.26 -9.21
N TRP A 138 -22.77 -6.94 -7.93
CA TRP A 138 -23.27 -5.65 -7.48
C TRP A 138 -22.31 -4.53 -7.92
N LEU A 139 -21.01 -4.72 -7.84
CA LEU A 139 -20.05 -3.70 -8.29
C LEU A 139 -20.21 -3.33 -9.78
N LEU A 140 -20.55 -4.30 -10.64
CA LEU A 140 -20.90 -4.05 -12.05
C LEU A 140 -22.21 -3.24 -12.19
N TRP A 141 -23.22 -3.54 -11.37
CA TRP A 141 -24.49 -2.79 -11.38
C TRP A 141 -24.35 -1.35 -10.83
N VAL A 142 -23.53 -1.12 -9.79
CA VAL A 142 -23.23 0.23 -9.27
C VAL A 142 -22.51 1.07 -10.31
N SER A 143 -21.62 0.45 -11.10
CA SER A 143 -20.79 1.18 -12.07
C SER A 143 -21.51 1.49 -13.39
N LEU A 144 -22.66 0.87 -13.66
CA LEU A 144 -23.47 1.13 -14.85
C LEU A 144 -23.86 2.61 -15.05
N PRO A 145 -24.37 3.34 -14.03
CA PRO A 145 -24.70 4.77 -14.17
C PRO A 145 -23.48 5.66 -14.41
N LEU A 146 -22.26 5.24 -14.04
CA LEU A 146 -21.04 6.01 -14.34
C LEU A 146 -20.75 6.09 -15.85
N LEU A 147 -21.22 5.11 -16.63
CA LEU A 147 -21.14 5.13 -18.10
C LEU A 147 -22.04 6.22 -18.72
N ALA A 148 -23.09 6.64 -18.01
CA ALA A 148 -24.01 7.67 -18.49
C ALA A 148 -23.52 9.10 -18.22
N VAL A 149 -22.56 9.28 -17.30
CA VAL A 149 -22.04 10.60 -16.93
C VAL A 149 -21.39 11.38 -18.08
N PRO A 150 -20.59 10.80 -19.00
CA PRO A 150 -20.09 11.54 -20.16
C PRO A 150 -21.18 11.98 -21.15
N PHE A 151 -22.41 11.47 -21.02
CA PHE A 151 -23.56 11.86 -21.85
C PHE A 151 -24.46 12.92 -21.19
N HIS A 152 -24.09 13.39 -19.99
CA HIS A 152 -24.85 14.39 -19.24
C HIS A 152 -24.18 15.77 -19.39
N THR A 153 -24.27 16.35 -20.59
CA THR A 153 -23.97 17.76 -20.90
C THR A 153 -25.23 18.61 -20.92
#